data_AF-A0A0G0DX84-F1
#
_entry.id   AF-A0A0G0DX84-F1
#
_cell.length_a   1.000
_cell.length_b   1.000
_cell.length_c   1.000
_cell.angle_alpha   90.00
_cell.angle_beta   90.00
_cell.angle_gamma   90.00
#
_symmetry.space_group_name_H-M   'P 1'
#
loop_
_entity.id
_entity.type
_entity.pdbx_description
1 polymer ?
#
loop_
_entity_poly.entity_id
_entity_poly.type
_entity_poly.pdbx_seq_one_letter_code
_entity_poly.pdbx_strand_id
1 'polypeptide(L)'
;MNWILITFQWYLVLLIIGIIFTPLTKKIFKNFNFDFGYPFAKTLGIILLSYFVFVLGIVKILPFSRLSLIFALCLFAIINWFIFKKNKQIGSGVMNHAPTIIFEEFLFIFSLFFWTYIRSQEPSIRSLEKFMDFGFINSILRADFFPPKDIWYASEPINYYYFGHLTGALLIKLANIKPYYFRFNRRLFG
;
A
#
# COMPACT_ATOMS: atom_id res chain seq x y z
N MET A 1 -21.85 -5.70 6.39
CA MET A 1 -21.32 -4.50 7.11
C MET A 1 -19.79 -4.42 7.25
N ASN A 2 -19.02 -5.53 7.16
CA ASN A 2 -17.57 -5.48 7.44
C ASN A 2 -16.70 -4.85 6.32
N TRP A 3 -17.12 -4.93 5.05
CA TRP A 3 -16.29 -4.48 3.94
C TRP A 3 -16.09 -2.95 3.88
N ILE A 4 -17.09 -2.17 4.32
CA ILE A 4 -17.00 -0.71 4.40
C ILE A 4 -15.88 -0.30 5.36
N LEU A 5 -15.88 -0.86 6.57
CA LEU A 5 -14.85 -0.60 7.59
C LEU A 5 -13.46 -0.98 7.11
N ILE A 6 -13.33 -2.14 6.46
CA ILE A 6 -12.08 -2.62 5.87
C ILE A 6 -11.61 -1.65 4.78
N THR A 7 -12.49 -1.25 3.87
CA THR A 7 -12.18 -0.30 2.79
C THR A 7 -11.72 1.03 3.36
N PHE A 8 -12.37 1.51 4.42
CA PHE A 8 -11.99 2.73 5.11
C PHE A 8 -10.62 2.61 5.79
N GLN A 9 -10.31 1.47 6.43
CA GLN A 9 -8.97 1.21 6.99
C GLN A 9 -7.88 1.23 5.89
N TRP A 10 -8.15 0.63 4.74
CA TRP A 10 -7.27 0.69 3.57
C TRP A 10 -7.05 2.12 3.11
N TYR A 11 -8.14 2.88 2.98
CA TYR A 11 -8.09 4.28 2.61
C TYR A 11 -7.22 5.08 3.58
N LEU A 12 -7.38 4.90 4.91
CA LEU A 12 -6.56 5.59 5.91
C LEU A 12 -5.07 5.28 5.77
N VAL A 13 -4.69 4.02 5.54
CA VAL A 13 -3.28 3.65 5.30
C VAL A 13 -2.73 4.33 4.05
N LEU A 14 -3.50 4.31 2.96
CA LEU A 14 -3.12 4.95 1.69
C LEU A 14 -3.03 6.48 1.83
N LEU A 15 -3.93 7.09 2.61
CA LEU A 15 -3.91 8.52 2.91
C LEU A 15 -2.67 8.89 3.72
N ILE A 16 -2.34 8.13 4.78
CA ILE A 16 -1.12 8.36 5.58
C ILE A 16 0.13 8.26 4.71
N ILE A 17 0.24 7.22 3.88
CA ILE A 17 1.36 7.06 2.94
C ILE A 17 1.40 8.26 1.97
N GLY A 18 0.27 8.64 1.39
CA GLY A 18 0.18 9.78 0.48
C GLY A 18 0.65 11.09 1.11
N ILE A 19 0.22 11.40 2.33
CA ILE A 19 0.64 12.60 3.07
C ILE A 19 2.15 12.58 3.32
N ILE A 20 2.68 11.45 3.80
CA ILE A 20 4.11 11.30 4.10
C ILE A 20 4.97 11.52 2.86
N PHE A 21 4.58 10.98 1.71
CA PHE A 21 5.35 11.05 0.47
C PHE A 21 5.03 12.28 -0.41
N THR A 22 4.07 13.13 0.00
CA THR A 22 3.73 14.36 -0.72
C THR A 22 4.95 15.27 -0.92
N PRO A 23 5.80 15.56 0.09
CA PRO A 23 6.94 16.46 -0.10
C PRO A 23 7.95 15.96 -1.14
N LEU A 24 8.28 14.67 -1.13
CA LEU A 24 9.15 14.06 -2.14
C LEU A 24 8.51 14.11 -3.53
N THR A 25 7.21 13.79 -3.63
CA THR A 25 6.47 13.81 -4.89
C THR A 25 6.48 15.20 -5.51
N LYS A 26 6.15 16.23 -4.73
CA LYS A 26 6.21 17.64 -5.16
C LYS A 26 7.61 18.07 -5.60
N LYS A 27 8.66 17.54 -4.96
CA LYS A 27 10.05 17.81 -5.37
C LYS A 27 10.36 17.19 -6.74
N ILE A 28 9.90 15.96 -7.00
CA ILE A 28 10.10 15.27 -8.28
C ILE A 28 9.29 15.96 -9.39
N PHE A 29 8.02 16.25 -9.13
CA PHE A 29 7.09 16.86 -10.07
C PHE A 29 7.00 18.39 -9.94
N LYS A 30 8.09 19.05 -9.53
CA LYS A 30 8.13 20.49 -9.28
C LYS A 30 7.71 21.36 -10.48
N ASN A 31 7.90 20.84 -11.70
CA ASN A 31 7.56 21.53 -12.95
C ASN A 31 6.12 21.24 -13.41
N PHE A 32 5.39 20.36 -12.71
CA PHE A 32 4.02 19.99 -13.02
C PHE A 32 3.07 20.94 -12.29
N ASN A 33 2.71 22.03 -12.96
CA ASN A 33 2.04 23.19 -12.36
C ASN A 33 0.55 23.00 -12.02
N PHE A 34 -0.04 21.82 -12.24
CA PHE A 34 -1.47 21.60 -12.02
C PHE A 34 -1.79 21.22 -10.56
N ASP A 35 -1.06 20.26 -10.00
CA ASP A 35 -1.28 19.66 -8.67
C ASP A 35 0.05 19.20 -8.01
N PHE A 36 1.19 19.46 -8.66
CA PHE A 36 2.51 18.93 -8.29
C PHE A 36 2.58 17.39 -8.22
N GLY A 37 1.74 16.70 -8.99
CA GLY A 37 1.67 15.24 -9.06
C GLY A 37 1.14 14.58 -7.78
N TYR A 38 0.25 15.23 -7.03
CA TYR A 38 -0.27 14.74 -5.75
C TYR A 38 -0.80 13.29 -5.81
N PRO A 39 -1.58 12.86 -6.83
CA PRO A 39 -2.07 11.49 -6.94
C PRO A 39 -0.96 10.44 -6.94
N PHE A 40 0.22 10.77 -7.47
CA PHE A 40 1.36 9.86 -7.51
C PHE A 40 2.02 9.65 -6.16
N ALA A 41 1.72 10.47 -5.14
CA ALA A 41 2.35 10.35 -3.82
C ALA A 41 2.04 9.01 -3.15
N LYS A 42 0.79 8.51 -3.29
CA LYS A 42 0.39 7.20 -2.77
C LYS A 42 1.19 6.08 -3.45
N THR A 43 1.28 6.13 -4.78
CA THR A 43 1.99 5.11 -5.59
C THR A 43 3.49 5.12 -5.32
N LEU A 44 4.13 6.29 -5.30
CA LEU A 44 5.54 6.42 -4.95
C LEU A 44 5.83 5.91 -3.53
N GLY A 45 4.97 6.23 -2.57
CA GLY A 45 5.11 5.76 -1.21
C GLY A 45 5.03 4.24 -1.09
N ILE A 46 4.07 3.61 -1.78
CA ILE A 46 3.94 2.14 -1.81
C ILE A 46 5.18 1.50 -2.42
N ILE A 47 5.66 2.00 -3.57
CA ILE A 47 6.82 1.43 -4.27
C ILE A 47 8.07 1.55 -3.41
N LEU A 48 8.36 2.75 -2.89
CA LEU A 48 9.57 3.01 -2.10
C LEU A 48 9.57 2.23 -0.78
N LEU A 49 8.44 2.19 -0.08
CA LEU A 49 8.31 1.45 1.17
C LEU A 49 8.42 -0.07 0.95
N SER A 50 7.76 -0.60 -0.10
CA SER A 50 7.84 -2.02 -0.45
C SER A 50 9.23 -2.42 -0.87
N TYR A 51 9.91 -1.60 -1.68
CA TYR A 51 11.28 -1.85 -2.10
C TYR A 51 12.27 -1.80 -0.94
N PHE A 52 12.15 -0.80 -0.06
CA PHE A 52 12.99 -0.68 1.13
C PHE A 52 12.90 -1.94 2.02
N VAL A 53 11.68 -2.40 2.30
CA VAL A 53 11.44 -3.58 3.13
C VAL A 53 11.81 -4.87 2.41
N PHE A 54 11.64 -4.94 1.09
CA PHE A 54 12.10 -6.05 0.26
C PHE A 54 13.62 -6.24 0.36
N VAL A 55 14.39 -5.18 0.12
CA VAL A 55 15.85 -5.21 0.16
C VAL A 55 16.33 -5.60 1.56
N LEU A 56 15.84 -4.93 2.60
CA LEU A 56 16.24 -5.22 3.98
C LEU A 56 15.79 -6.61 4.46
N GLY A 57 14.69 -7.12 3.93
CA GLY A 57 14.20 -8.48 4.19
C GLY A 57 15.02 -9.55 3.49
N ILE A 58 15.59 -9.29 2.31
CA ILE A 58 16.53 -10.19 1.62
C ILE A 58 17.84 -10.29 2.38
N VAL A 59 18.42 -9.15 2.79
CA VAL A 59 19.68 -9.13 3.55
C VAL A 59 19.51 -9.47 5.03
N LYS A 60 18.27 -9.79 5.46
CA LYS A 60 17.90 -10.20 6.82
C LYS A 60 18.19 -9.16 7.91
N ILE A 61 18.15 -7.88 7.58
CA ILE A 61 18.35 -6.77 8.53
C ILE A 61 17.04 -6.39 9.22
N LEU A 62 15.94 -6.30 8.45
CA LEU A 62 14.65 -5.84 8.96
C LEU A 62 13.60 -6.93 8.72
N PRO A 63 13.02 -7.53 9.78
CA PRO A 63 11.99 -8.55 9.61
C PRO A 63 10.71 -7.92 9.04
N PHE A 64 9.96 -8.64 8.22
CA PHE A 64 8.68 -8.23 7.66
C PHE A 64 7.56 -8.28 8.71
N SER A 65 7.69 -7.48 9.76
CA SER A 65 6.71 -7.34 10.84
C SER A 65 5.96 -6.01 10.74
N ARG A 66 4.77 -5.91 11.37
CA ARG A 66 4.03 -4.64 11.39
C ARG A 66 4.82 -3.51 12.04
N LEU A 67 5.57 -3.81 13.11
CA LEU A 67 6.43 -2.84 13.79
C LEU A 67 7.54 -2.33 12.87
N SER A 68 8.17 -3.22 12.11
CA SER A 68 9.18 -2.85 11.12
C SER A 68 8.63 -1.95 10.01
N LEU A 69 7.40 -2.22 9.55
CA LEU A 69 6.74 -1.40 8.55
C LEU A 69 6.41 0.00 9.09
N ILE A 70 5.95 0.09 10.34
CA ILE A 70 5.71 1.38 11.01
C ILE A 70 7.04 2.13 11.19
N PHE A 71 8.10 1.45 11.61
CA PHE A 71 9.44 2.04 11.73
C PHE A 71 9.93 2.60 10.39
N ALA A 72 9.81 1.83 9.30
CA ALA A 72 10.17 2.29 7.96
C ALA A 72 9.34 3.51 7.54
N LEU A 73 8.03 3.50 7.83
CA LEU A 73 7.14 4.62 7.55
C LEU A 73 7.54 5.89 8.31
N CYS A 74 7.89 5.76 9.60
CA CYS A 74 8.40 6.86 10.43
C CYS A 74 9.73 7.40 9.89
N LEU A 75 10.65 6.53 9.46
CA LEU A 75 11.91 6.92 8.84
C LEU A 75 11.66 7.75 7.57
N PHE A 76 10.77 7.29 6.69
CA PHE A 76 10.39 8.06 5.50
C PHE A 76 9.68 9.37 5.85
N ALA A 77 8.87 9.42 6.90
CA ALA A 77 8.25 10.65 7.38
C ALA A 77 9.30 11.69 7.80
N ILE A 78 10.33 11.27 8.54
CA ILE A 78 11.45 12.14 8.95
C ILE A 78 12.20 12.66 7.72
N ILE A 79 12.54 11.77 6.77
CA ILE A 79 13.23 12.15 5.53
C ILE A 79 12.40 13.18 4.74
N ASN A 80 11.10 12.91 4.55
CA ASN A 80 10.20 13.81 3.82
C ASN A 80 9.98 15.14 4.55
N TRP A 81 10.00 15.15 5.87
CA TRP A 81 9.93 16.38 6.67
C TRP A 81 11.16 17.28 6.44
N PHE A 82 12.36 16.70 6.38
CA PHE A 82 13.56 17.46 6.03
C PHE A 82 13.52 17.99 4.60
N ILE A 83 12.97 17.22 3.65
CA ILE A 83 12.76 17.67 2.27
C ILE A 83 11.79 18.87 2.24
N PHE A 84 10.70 18.79 2.98
CA PHE A 84 9.72 19.86 3.10
C PHE A 84 10.34 21.13 3.67
N LYS A 85 11.10 21.04 4.78
CA LYS A 85 11.77 22.18 5.41
C LYS A 85 12.79 22.88 4.50
N LYS A 86 13.56 22.12 3.73
CA LYS A 86 14.59 22.69 2.84
C LYS A 86 13.99 23.42 1.63
N ASN A 87 12.79 23.05 1.20
CA ASN A 87 12.16 23.60 0.00
C ASN A 87 10.92 24.42 0.35
N LYS A 88 11.11 25.68 0.78
CA LYS A 88 9.99 26.60 1.13
C LYS A 88 8.95 26.77 0.01
N GLN A 89 9.36 26.60 -1.25
CA GLN A 89 8.46 26.64 -2.42
C GLN A 89 7.41 25.51 -2.45
N ILE A 90 7.64 24.39 -1.74
CA ILE A 90 6.68 23.27 -1.65
C ILE A 90 5.45 23.67 -0.83
N GLY A 91 5.59 24.57 0.14
CA GLY A 91 4.50 25.04 1.00
C GLY A 91 3.68 26.18 0.39
N SER A 92 4.31 27.07 -0.40
CA SER A 92 3.67 28.30 -0.89
C SER A 92 2.66 28.10 -2.02
N GLY A 93 2.61 26.92 -2.67
CA GLY A 93 1.65 26.61 -3.73
C GLY A 93 0.40 25.86 -3.27
N VAL A 94 0.37 25.32 -2.05
CA VAL A 94 -0.67 24.33 -1.66
C VAL A 94 -2.08 24.93 -1.62
N MET A 95 -2.21 26.19 -1.20
CA MET A 95 -3.52 26.84 -1.08
C MET A 95 -4.21 27.06 -2.43
N ASN A 96 -3.45 27.29 -3.51
CA ASN A 96 -4.01 27.56 -4.83
C ASN A 96 -4.53 26.29 -5.54
N HIS A 97 -4.04 25.11 -5.14
CA HIS A 97 -4.41 23.83 -5.75
C HIS A 97 -5.27 22.95 -4.83
N ALA A 98 -5.70 23.47 -3.68
CA ALA A 98 -6.52 22.73 -2.72
C ALA A 98 -7.83 22.18 -3.33
N PRO A 99 -8.59 22.92 -4.17
CA PRO A 99 -9.80 22.38 -4.78
C PRO A 99 -9.52 21.18 -5.70
N THR A 100 -8.44 21.24 -6.47
CA THR A 100 -7.99 20.14 -7.34
C THR A 100 -7.64 18.91 -6.54
N ILE A 101 -6.84 19.06 -5.48
CA ILE A 101 -6.45 17.96 -4.59
C ILE A 101 -7.67 17.33 -3.91
N ILE A 102 -8.64 18.13 -3.48
CA ILE A 102 -9.89 17.63 -2.88
C ILE A 102 -10.70 16.84 -3.90
N PHE A 103 -10.80 17.33 -5.14
CA PHE A 103 -11.48 16.62 -6.22
C PHE A 103 -10.80 15.28 -6.55
N GLU A 104 -9.47 15.27 -6.64
CA GLU A 104 -8.69 14.05 -6.85
C GLU A 104 -8.89 13.04 -5.72
N GLU A 105 -8.89 13.49 -4.46
CA GLU A 105 -9.11 12.61 -3.31
C GLU A 105 -10.54 12.07 -3.28
N PHE A 106 -11.52 12.90 -3.61
CA PHE A 106 -12.90 12.45 -3.75
C PHE A 106 -13.04 11.38 -4.84
N LEU A 107 -12.45 11.61 -6.02
CA LEU A 107 -12.44 10.66 -7.13
C LEU A 107 -11.75 9.36 -6.74
N PHE A 108 -10.64 9.44 -6.00
CA PHE A 108 -9.92 8.27 -5.49
C PHE A 108 -10.75 7.45 -4.51
N ILE A 109 -11.33 8.10 -3.49
CA ILE A 109 -12.19 7.42 -2.50
C ILE A 109 -13.39 6.79 -3.20
N PHE A 110 -14.08 7.55 -4.05
CA PHE A 110 -15.22 7.06 -4.81
C PHE A 110 -14.86 5.82 -5.63
N SER A 111 -13.76 5.88 -6.39
CA SER A 111 -13.27 4.77 -7.20
C SER A 111 -12.89 3.55 -6.35
N LEU A 112 -12.25 3.76 -5.20
CA LEU A 112 -11.88 2.69 -4.28
C LEU A 112 -13.11 1.99 -3.71
N PHE A 113 -14.11 2.73 -3.25
CA PHE A 113 -15.35 2.17 -2.71
C PHE A 113 -16.18 1.49 -3.80
N PHE A 114 -16.28 2.10 -4.98
CA PHE A 114 -16.98 1.54 -6.13
C PHE A 114 -16.36 0.21 -6.57
N TRP A 115 -15.03 0.18 -6.74
CA TRP A 115 -14.33 -1.04 -7.14
C TRP A 115 -14.42 -2.13 -6.07
N THR A 116 -14.30 -1.76 -4.80
CA THR A 116 -14.46 -2.71 -3.69
C THR A 116 -15.88 -3.26 -3.62
N TYR A 117 -16.89 -2.44 -3.87
CA TYR A 117 -18.28 -2.88 -3.97
C TYR A 117 -18.47 -3.90 -5.10
N ILE A 118 -17.98 -3.62 -6.31
CA ILE A 118 -18.02 -4.58 -7.44
C ILE A 118 -17.33 -5.88 -7.05
N ARG A 119 -16.11 -5.80 -6.52
CA ARG A 119 -15.32 -6.97 -6.13
C ARG A 119 -16.01 -7.79 -5.03
N SER A 120 -16.78 -7.14 -4.15
CA SER A 120 -17.53 -7.80 -3.08
C SER A 120 -18.69 -8.66 -3.57
N GLN A 121 -19.20 -8.43 -4.79
CA GLN A 121 -20.32 -9.20 -5.35
C GLN A 121 -19.93 -10.62 -5.76
N GLU A 122 -18.68 -10.85 -6.15
CA GLU A 122 -18.17 -12.19 -6.45
C GLU A 122 -16.88 -12.48 -5.68
N PRO A 123 -16.96 -12.66 -4.34
CA PRO A 123 -15.80 -12.89 -3.48
C PRO A 123 -14.87 -14.03 -3.85
N SER A 124 -15.39 -15.00 -4.59
CA SER A 124 -14.79 -16.31 -4.62
C SER A 124 -13.44 -16.28 -5.30
N ILE A 125 -12.52 -17.09 -4.77
CA ILE A 125 -11.23 -17.36 -5.38
C ILE A 125 -11.47 -18.52 -6.36
N ARG A 126 -12.24 -18.23 -7.41
CA ARG A 126 -12.50 -19.15 -8.53
C ARG A 126 -11.57 -18.76 -9.68
N SER A 127 -10.39 -19.35 -9.68
CA SER A 127 -9.39 -19.38 -10.76
C SER A 127 -8.06 -19.87 -10.15
N LEU A 128 -7.26 -20.58 -10.94
CA LEU A 128 -5.94 -21.04 -10.52
C LEU A 128 -5.00 -19.86 -10.25
N GLU A 129 -5.08 -18.78 -11.04
CA GLU A 129 -4.29 -17.56 -10.86
C GLU A 129 -4.66 -16.87 -9.53
N LYS A 130 -5.96 -16.69 -9.27
CA LYS A 130 -6.42 -16.06 -8.01
C LYS A 130 -6.02 -16.88 -6.79
N PHE A 131 -6.00 -18.21 -6.90
CA PHE A 131 -5.54 -19.09 -5.84
C PHE A 131 -4.04 -18.91 -5.59
N MET A 132 -3.23 -18.86 -6.66
CA MET A 132 -1.79 -18.60 -6.58
C MET A 132 -1.51 -17.25 -5.92
N ASP A 133 -2.16 -16.18 -6.37
CA ASP A 133 -1.99 -14.83 -5.83
C ASP A 133 -2.29 -14.78 -4.32
N PHE A 134 -3.41 -15.40 -3.93
CA PHE A 134 -3.78 -15.51 -2.52
C PHE A 134 -2.75 -16.32 -1.73
N GLY A 135 -2.26 -17.43 -2.29
CA GLY A 135 -1.22 -18.24 -1.69
C GLY A 135 0.07 -17.46 -1.46
N PHE A 136 0.57 -16.75 -2.47
CA PHE A 136 1.78 -15.94 -2.40
C PHE A 136 1.66 -14.83 -1.35
N ILE A 137 0.55 -14.07 -1.36
CA ILE A 137 0.29 -13.04 -0.34
C ILE A 137 0.30 -13.65 1.06
N ASN A 138 -0.34 -14.80 1.27
CA ASN A 138 -0.34 -15.46 2.58
C ASN A 138 1.04 -15.98 2.98
N SER A 139 1.83 -16.47 2.04
CA SER A 139 3.20 -16.89 2.32
C SER A 139 4.07 -15.71 2.75
N ILE A 140 3.97 -14.58 2.03
CA ILE A 140 4.64 -13.32 2.36
C ILE A 140 4.20 -12.82 3.75
N LEU A 141 2.91 -12.84 4.05
CA LEU A 141 2.38 -12.38 5.34
C LEU A 141 2.91 -13.19 6.54
N ARG A 142 3.26 -14.47 6.35
CA ARG A 142 3.85 -15.34 7.37
C ARG A 142 5.37 -15.30 7.41
N ALA A 143 6.03 -14.78 6.38
CA ALA A 143 7.47 -14.71 6.32
C ALA A 143 8.00 -13.56 7.18
N ASP A 144 9.07 -13.83 7.93
CA ASP A 144 9.85 -12.79 8.61
C ASP A 144 10.92 -12.21 7.68
N PHE A 145 11.48 -13.02 6.78
CA PHE A 145 12.51 -12.60 5.83
C PHE A 145 12.22 -13.17 4.45
N PHE A 146 12.88 -12.61 3.43
CA PHE A 146 12.65 -12.97 2.03
C PHE A 146 13.80 -13.80 1.46
N PRO A 147 13.52 -14.66 0.46
CA PRO A 147 12.22 -14.97 -0.13
C PRO A 147 11.29 -15.81 0.78
N PRO A 148 9.95 -15.68 0.64
CA PRO A 148 8.98 -16.48 1.38
C PRO A 148 8.92 -17.92 0.84
N LYS A 149 8.29 -18.84 1.59
CA LYS A 149 8.13 -20.25 1.18
C LYS A 149 7.21 -20.40 -0.02
N ASP A 150 7.50 -21.34 -0.90
CA ASP A 150 6.66 -21.70 -2.02
C ASP A 150 5.39 -22.43 -1.56
N ILE A 151 4.28 -22.19 -2.27
CA ILE A 151 2.96 -22.77 -1.94
C ILE A 151 2.71 -24.12 -2.62
N TRP A 152 3.44 -24.41 -3.69
CA TRP A 152 3.35 -25.62 -4.49
C TRP A 152 4.42 -26.63 -4.09
N TYR A 153 5.60 -26.16 -3.69
CA TYR A 153 6.72 -27.00 -3.28
C TYR A 153 7.17 -26.67 -1.86
N ALA A 154 6.65 -27.45 -0.91
CA ALA A 154 6.87 -27.21 0.51
C ALA A 154 8.37 -27.19 0.86
N SER A 155 8.76 -26.20 1.67
CA SER A 155 10.13 -25.98 2.19
C SER A 155 11.12 -25.24 1.28
N GLU A 156 10.83 -25.07 -0.01
CA GLU A 156 11.64 -24.23 -0.90
C GLU A 156 11.12 -22.78 -0.93
N PRO A 157 11.94 -21.80 -1.34
CA PRO A 157 11.48 -20.43 -1.55
C PRO A 157 10.70 -20.28 -2.86
N ILE A 158 9.83 -19.27 -2.94
CA ILE A 158 9.12 -18.92 -4.18
C ILE A 158 10.14 -18.63 -5.30
N ASN A 159 10.06 -19.40 -6.39
CA ASN A 159 10.85 -19.18 -7.60
C ASN A 159 10.02 -18.48 -8.69
N TYR A 160 9.35 -17.40 -8.32
CA TYR A 160 8.52 -16.59 -9.19
C TYR A 160 8.60 -15.12 -8.79
N TYR A 161 8.27 -14.21 -9.70
CA TYR A 161 8.19 -12.79 -9.39
C TYR A 161 7.01 -12.52 -8.43
N TYR A 162 7.31 -12.07 -7.21
CA TYR A 162 6.29 -11.84 -6.17
C TYR A 162 6.25 -10.40 -5.64
N PHE A 163 7.01 -9.45 -6.23
CA PHE A 163 7.06 -8.08 -5.72
C PHE A 163 5.68 -7.39 -5.78
N GLY A 164 4.88 -7.68 -6.82
CA GLY A 164 3.48 -7.25 -6.88
C GLY A 164 2.68 -7.74 -5.66
N HIS A 165 2.77 -9.03 -5.33
CA HIS A 165 2.13 -9.62 -4.15
C HIS A 165 2.65 -9.04 -2.85
N LEU A 166 3.95 -8.69 -2.79
CA LEU A 166 4.56 -8.03 -1.64
C LEU A 166 3.94 -6.65 -1.37
N THR A 167 3.69 -5.84 -2.40
CA THR A 167 3.03 -4.53 -2.21
C THR A 167 1.64 -4.70 -1.58
N GLY A 168 0.86 -5.69 -2.02
CA GLY A 168 -0.42 -6.04 -1.43
C GLY A 168 -0.29 -6.53 0.02
N ALA A 169 0.64 -7.46 0.29
CA ALA A 169 0.90 -7.98 1.63
C ALA A 169 1.36 -6.90 2.61
N LEU A 170 2.16 -5.93 2.15
CA LEU A 170 2.60 -4.79 2.94
C LEU A 170 1.42 -3.95 3.41
N LEU A 171 0.50 -3.62 2.50
CA LEU A 171 -0.69 -2.84 2.84
C LEU A 171 -1.63 -3.62 3.78
N ILE A 172 -1.81 -4.92 3.58
CA ILE A 172 -2.56 -5.80 4.49
C ILE A 172 -1.95 -5.75 5.91
N LYS A 173 -0.62 -5.92 6.01
CA LYS A 173 0.09 -5.97 7.29
C LYS A 173 0.08 -4.62 8.00
N LEU A 174 0.21 -3.50 7.29
CA LEU A 174 0.08 -2.14 7.83
C LEU A 174 -1.33 -1.86 8.35
N ALA A 175 -2.34 -2.19 7.55
CA ALA A 175 -3.75 -1.99 7.90
C ALA A 175 -4.23 -2.92 9.02
N ASN A 176 -3.42 -3.91 9.41
CA ASN A 176 -3.73 -4.91 10.44
C ASN A 176 -5.01 -5.70 10.15
N ILE A 177 -5.25 -5.97 8.87
CA ILE A 177 -6.43 -6.70 8.41
C ILE A 177 -6.08 -8.17 8.30
N LYS A 178 -6.92 -9.04 8.87
CA LYS A 178 -6.68 -10.49 8.78
C LYS A 178 -6.84 -10.95 7.32
N PRO A 179 -5.95 -11.82 6.80
CA PRO A 179 -5.95 -12.23 5.39
C PRO A 179 -7.27 -12.88 4.93
N TYR A 180 -8.03 -13.51 5.84
CA TYR A 180 -9.30 -14.12 5.47
C TYR A 180 -10.39 -13.11 5.11
N TYR A 181 -10.25 -11.83 5.44
CA TYR A 181 -11.21 -10.81 5.00
C TYR A 181 -11.10 -10.50 3.49
N PHE A 182 -9.96 -10.79 2.87
CA PHE A 182 -9.82 -10.80 1.41
C PHE A 182 -10.56 -11.96 0.75
N ARG A 183 -10.86 -13.01 1.51
CA ARG A 183 -11.94 -13.93 1.19
C ARG A 183 -13.22 -13.22 1.62
N PHE A 184 -13.87 -12.47 0.72
CA PHE A 184 -15.16 -11.86 1.04
C PHE A 184 -16.17 -12.97 1.41
N ASN A 185 -16.23 -13.37 2.66
CA ASN A 185 -16.97 -14.57 3.03
C ASN A 185 -18.47 -14.27 2.89
N ARG A 186 -19.15 -14.98 1.98
CA ARG A 186 -20.59 -14.82 1.70
C ARG A 186 -21.48 -15.05 2.94
N ARG A 187 -20.93 -15.62 4.03
CA ARG A 187 -21.60 -15.83 5.32
C ARG A 187 -21.86 -14.58 6.17
N LEU A 188 -21.54 -13.37 5.68
CA LEU A 188 -21.87 -12.11 6.38
C LEU A 188 -23.09 -11.38 5.81
N PHE A 189 -23.81 -12.01 4.89
CA PHE A 189 -25.05 -11.50 4.28
C PHE A 189 -26.17 -12.55 4.28
N GLY A 190 -26.21 -13.41 5.30
CA GLY A 190 -27.33 -14.29 5.60
C GLY A 190 -27.72 -14.11 7.05
#